data_AF-A0A432R1Q0-F1
#
_entry.id   AF-A0A432R1Q0-F1
#
_cell.length_a   1.000
_cell.length_b   1.000
_cell.length_c   1.000
_cell.angle_alpha   90.00
_cell.angle_beta   90.00
_cell.angle_gamma   90.00
#
_symmetry.space_group_name_H-M   'P 1'
#
loop_
_entity.id
_entity.type
_entity.pdbx_description
1 polymer ?
#
loop_
_entity_poly.entity_id
_entity_poly.type
_entity_poly.pdbx_seq_one_letter_code
_entity_poly.pdbx_strand_id
1 'polypeptide(L)'
;MERKAYLLFSGGLDSIIAAKLLKRLGFKVVGVHITSPFFEKELGRLKELAERLGIELKIVEAGDDYLEMLKSPVYGYGKNVNPCIDCKAYMLKKLKEIAGEEGIIATGEVLGQRPMSQHMQAFRSIEKLSGLKGRVLRPLSGKLLSPTIYEEQGIVNKEELLDLKGRSRKRYPEILKNLGIDVDSLPTPAGGCLLTEPSFAVKVKDLMEHDELTWENVKLLKVGRHFRVGNCKLVVGRNAVENAKIRKSLKDSDYFLTVPGVPSPDALLRCKGEPERDVLKTSAGIVARYSDAKNEPKVNVAVYRNGKLIEELDVEPVLDTAPYAVTRKGS
;
A
#
# COMPACT_ATOMS: atom_id res chain seq x y z
N MET A 1 -4.53 -3.53 37.55
CA MET A 1 -3.97 -2.72 36.45
C MET A 1 -4.86 -2.93 35.23
N GLU A 2 -5.33 -1.86 34.58
CA GLU A 2 -6.21 -1.97 33.40
C GLU A 2 -5.44 -2.62 32.23
N ARG A 3 -5.93 -3.76 31.71
CA ARG A 3 -5.26 -4.53 30.65
C ARG A 3 -5.37 -3.79 29.31
N LYS A 4 -4.29 -3.80 28.53
CA LYS A 4 -4.25 -3.18 27.20
C LYS A 4 -4.52 -4.18 26.08
N ALA A 5 -5.41 -3.80 25.16
CA ALA A 5 -5.63 -4.52 23.91
C ALA A 5 -5.05 -3.72 22.74
N TYR A 6 -4.14 -4.35 22.00
CA TYR A 6 -3.48 -3.79 20.83
C TYR A 6 -4.20 -4.29 19.59
N LEU A 7 -4.83 -3.38 18.85
CA LEU A 7 -5.69 -3.69 17.72
C LEU A 7 -5.04 -3.26 16.42
N LEU A 8 -4.92 -4.16 15.43
CA LEU A 8 -4.66 -3.74 14.05
C LEU A 8 -5.83 -2.88 13.56
N PHE A 9 -5.59 -1.57 13.46
CA PHE A 9 -6.62 -0.57 13.24
C PHE A 9 -6.49 0.05 11.85
N SER A 10 -7.44 -0.23 10.97
CA SER A 10 -7.44 0.27 9.58
C SER A 10 -8.30 1.52 9.38
N GLY A 11 -9.06 1.92 10.41
CA GLY A 11 -10.12 2.92 10.31
C GLY A 11 -11.34 2.45 9.51
N GLY A 12 -11.36 1.19 9.06
CA GLY A 12 -12.54 0.60 8.43
C GLY A 12 -13.59 0.18 9.46
N LEU A 13 -14.83 0.03 9.00
CA LEU A 13 -15.99 -0.34 9.82
C LEU A 13 -15.72 -1.51 10.77
N ASP A 14 -15.11 -2.59 10.27
CA ASP A 14 -14.84 -3.79 11.06
C ASP A 14 -13.84 -3.50 12.20
N SER A 15 -12.79 -2.72 11.93
CA SER A 15 -11.84 -2.30 12.98
C SER A 15 -12.45 -1.31 13.98
N ILE A 16 -13.42 -0.50 13.58
CA ILE A 16 -14.15 0.40 14.48
C ILE A 16 -15.03 -0.39 15.44
N ILE A 17 -15.80 -1.35 14.93
CA ILE A 17 -16.64 -2.24 15.74
C ILE A 17 -15.76 -3.04 16.71
N ALA A 18 -14.63 -3.58 16.24
CA ALA A 18 -13.69 -4.30 17.08
C ALA A 18 -13.13 -3.42 18.21
N ALA A 19 -12.75 -2.17 17.93
CA ALA A 19 -12.26 -1.25 18.94
C ALA A 19 -13.31 -0.97 20.02
N LYS A 20 -14.55 -0.68 19.63
CA LYS A 20 -15.65 -0.39 20.57
C LYS A 20 -16.04 -1.62 21.39
N LEU A 21 -16.04 -2.80 20.78
CA LEU A 21 -16.28 -4.06 21.48
C LEU A 21 -15.20 -4.33 22.52
N LEU A 22 -13.91 -4.17 22.17
CA LEU A 22 -12.80 -4.32 23.13
C LEU A 22 -12.90 -3.33 24.30
N LYS A 23 -13.30 -2.07 24.06
CA LYS A 23 -13.55 -1.11 25.13
C LYS A 23 -14.69 -1.55 26.04
N ARG A 24 -15.78 -2.07 25.47
CA ARG A 24 -16.92 -2.58 26.25
C ARG A 24 -16.54 -3.77 27.14
N LEU A 25 -15.58 -4.59 26.71
CA LEU A 25 -14.97 -5.66 27.50
C LEU A 25 -14.02 -5.15 28.61
N GLY A 26 -13.87 -3.83 28.77
CA GLY A 26 -13.06 -3.22 29.84
C GLY A 26 -11.57 -3.08 29.52
N PHE A 27 -11.16 -3.19 28.24
CA PHE A 27 -9.76 -3.00 27.85
C PHE A 27 -9.46 -1.55 27.48
N LYS A 28 -8.25 -1.10 27.86
CA LYS A 28 -7.63 0.08 27.27
C LYS A 28 -7.14 -0.27 25.86
N VAL A 29 -7.78 0.30 24.84
CA VAL A 29 -7.47 -0.03 23.44
C VAL A 29 -6.37 0.88 22.88
N VAL A 30 -5.35 0.26 22.32
CA VAL A 30 -4.29 0.89 21.52
C VAL A 30 -4.46 0.43 20.07
N GLY A 31 -4.99 1.30 19.23
CA GLY A 31 -5.02 1.08 17.79
C GLY A 31 -3.62 1.24 17.19
N VAL A 32 -3.19 0.26 16.42
CA VAL A 32 -1.93 0.31 15.67
C VAL A 32 -2.25 0.27 14.18
N HIS A 33 -1.89 1.34 13.49
CA HIS A 33 -2.06 1.47 12.06
C HIS A 33 -0.70 1.35 11.36
N ILE A 34 -0.57 0.34 10.50
CA ILE A 34 0.63 0.17 9.67
C ILE A 34 0.34 0.81 8.32
N THR A 35 1.19 1.74 7.90
CA THR A 35 1.06 2.49 6.65
C THR A 35 2.22 2.19 5.70
N SER A 36 1.92 2.19 4.40
CA SER A 36 2.92 2.11 3.35
C SER A 36 2.35 2.76 2.07
N PRO A 37 3.20 3.13 1.11
CA PRO A 37 2.76 3.57 -0.21
C PRO A 37 1.71 2.70 -0.90
N PHE A 38 1.61 1.40 -0.58
CA PHE A 38 0.65 0.49 -1.20
C PHE A 38 -0.78 0.60 -0.64
N PHE A 39 -0.96 1.09 0.58
CA PHE A 39 -2.25 1.12 1.27
C PHE A 39 -2.39 2.35 2.17
N GLU A 40 -1.93 3.49 1.67
CA GLU A 40 -1.99 4.77 2.39
C GLU A 40 -3.43 5.14 2.77
N LYS A 41 -3.56 5.72 3.96
CA LYS A 41 -4.78 6.34 4.46
C LYS A 41 -4.50 7.82 4.72
N GLU A 42 -5.54 8.62 4.71
CA GLU A 42 -5.48 10.00 5.19
C GLU A 42 -5.30 9.98 6.72
N LEU A 43 -4.04 10.14 7.16
CA LEU A 43 -3.67 9.98 8.57
C LEU A 43 -4.37 10.98 9.49
N GLY A 44 -4.72 12.18 9.00
CA GLY A 44 -5.51 13.17 9.74
C GLY A 44 -6.86 12.62 10.16
N ARG A 45 -7.66 12.15 9.19
CA ARG A 45 -8.96 11.51 9.45
C ARG A 45 -8.86 10.29 10.35
N LEU A 46 -7.78 9.51 10.22
CA LEU A 46 -7.58 8.34 11.07
C LEU A 46 -7.32 8.73 12.54
N LYS A 47 -6.56 9.80 12.77
CA LYS A 47 -6.32 10.36 14.11
C LYS A 47 -7.60 10.90 14.73
N GLU A 48 -8.35 11.70 13.98
CA GLU A 48 -9.66 12.23 14.42
C GLU A 48 -10.63 11.10 14.77
N LEU A 49 -10.67 10.04 13.96
CA LEU A 49 -11.48 8.86 14.23
C LEU A 49 -11.05 8.16 15.54
N ALA A 50 -9.75 7.97 15.75
CA ALA A 50 -9.25 7.34 16.98
C ALA A 50 -9.60 8.17 18.23
N GLU A 51 -9.48 9.49 18.14
CA GLU A 51 -9.87 10.43 19.20
C GLU A 51 -11.36 10.33 19.53
N ARG A 52 -12.24 10.35 18.51
CA ARG A 52 -13.69 10.16 18.67
C ARG A 52 -14.05 8.80 19.29
N LEU A 53 -13.29 7.75 18.99
CA LEU A 53 -13.47 6.43 19.61
C LEU A 53 -12.91 6.37 21.03
N GLY A 54 -12.08 7.35 21.42
CA GLY A 54 -11.35 7.41 22.68
C GLY A 54 -10.35 6.26 22.80
N ILE A 55 -9.56 6.03 21.75
CA ILE A 55 -8.47 5.03 21.74
C ILE A 55 -7.13 5.71 21.47
N GLU A 56 -6.05 5.15 22.01
CA GLU A 56 -4.70 5.56 21.63
C GLU A 56 -4.43 5.09 20.19
N LEU A 57 -3.80 5.92 19.36
CA LEU A 57 -3.41 5.54 18.00
C LEU A 57 -1.90 5.63 17.82
N LYS A 58 -1.28 4.52 17.42
CA LYS A 58 0.11 4.45 16.96
C LYS A 58 0.14 4.23 15.46
N ILE A 59 0.89 5.07 14.75
CA ILE A 59 1.11 4.94 13.31
C ILE A 59 2.53 4.44 13.10
N VAL A 60 2.67 3.38 12.32
CA VAL A 60 3.95 2.72 12.04
C VAL A 60 4.13 2.60 10.55
N GLU A 61 5.23 3.12 10.03
CA GLU A 61 5.57 2.95 8.62
C GLU A 61 6.16 1.55 8.38
N ALA A 62 5.78 0.91 7.29
CA ALA A 62 6.38 -0.36 6.89
C ALA A 62 7.85 -0.16 6.48
N GLY A 63 8.75 -1.01 6.99
CA GLY A 63 10.18 -0.95 6.70
C GLY A 63 10.57 -1.76 5.46
N ASP A 64 11.87 -1.81 5.16
CA ASP A 64 12.40 -2.58 4.03
C ASP A 64 12.11 -4.09 4.14
N ASP A 65 11.95 -4.60 5.37
CA ASP A 65 11.50 -5.96 5.64
C ASP A 65 10.12 -6.29 5.04
N TYR A 66 9.25 -5.28 4.85
CA TYR A 66 8.02 -5.45 4.07
C TYR A 66 8.29 -5.64 2.57
N LEU A 67 9.25 -4.91 1.99
CA LEU A 67 9.59 -5.05 0.58
C LEU A 67 10.25 -6.41 0.31
N GLU A 68 11.10 -6.90 1.23
CA GLU A 68 11.67 -8.24 1.12
C GLU A 68 10.59 -9.33 1.18
N MET A 69 9.63 -9.22 2.11
CA MET A 69 8.45 -10.09 2.13
C MET A 69 7.66 -10.00 0.81
N LEU A 70 7.49 -8.78 0.28
CA LEU A 70 6.75 -8.57 -0.95
C LEU A 70 7.47 -9.16 -2.16
N LYS A 71 8.81 -9.23 -2.21
CA LYS A 71 9.58 -9.89 -3.28
C LYS A 71 9.38 -11.40 -3.27
N SER A 72 9.35 -12.01 -2.09
CA SER A 72 9.26 -13.46 -1.92
C SER A 72 8.28 -13.85 -0.80
N PRO A 73 6.96 -13.72 -1.04
CA PRO A 73 5.97 -14.09 -0.04
C PRO A 73 5.91 -15.61 0.13
N VAL A 74 5.83 -16.07 1.39
CA VAL A 74 5.81 -17.50 1.75
C VAL A 74 4.56 -18.19 1.21
N TYR A 75 3.41 -17.50 1.19
CA TYR A 75 2.15 -18.04 0.68
C TYR A 75 1.81 -17.56 -0.74
N GLY A 76 2.78 -16.95 -1.44
CA GLY A 76 2.60 -16.48 -2.81
C GLY A 76 1.69 -15.25 -2.92
N TYR A 77 1.29 -14.96 -4.15
CA TYR A 77 0.38 -13.86 -4.47
C TYR A 77 -1.03 -14.37 -4.75
N GLY A 78 -2.04 -13.61 -4.31
CA GLY A 78 -3.41 -13.75 -4.77
C GLY A 78 -3.62 -13.03 -6.12
N LYS A 79 -4.70 -12.24 -6.23
CA LYS A 79 -4.90 -11.38 -7.41
C LYS A 79 -3.72 -10.41 -7.58
N ASN A 80 -3.13 -10.38 -8.78
CA ASN A 80 -2.01 -9.52 -9.12
C ASN A 80 -0.75 -9.78 -8.26
N VAL A 81 -0.28 -8.78 -7.49
CA VAL A 81 0.87 -8.90 -6.58
C VAL A 81 0.43 -8.76 -5.12
N ASN A 82 -0.72 -9.35 -4.78
CA ASN A 82 -1.31 -9.23 -3.45
C ASN A 82 -0.86 -10.38 -2.51
N PRO A 83 0.09 -10.18 -1.58
CA PRO A 83 0.51 -11.20 -0.60
C PRO A 83 -0.31 -11.09 0.70
N CYS A 84 -1.65 -11.10 0.61
CA CYS A 84 -2.53 -10.75 1.74
C CYS A 84 -2.31 -11.55 3.04
N ILE A 85 -1.88 -12.83 2.94
CA ILE A 85 -1.57 -13.66 4.12
C ILE A 85 -0.28 -13.15 4.77
N ASP A 86 0.79 -13.04 4.00
CA ASP A 86 2.10 -12.58 4.46
C ASP A 86 2.08 -11.12 4.95
N CYS A 87 1.36 -10.24 4.25
CA CYS A 87 1.15 -8.85 4.65
C CYS A 87 0.47 -8.76 6.03
N LYS A 88 -0.55 -9.57 6.29
CA LYS A 88 -1.19 -9.62 7.61
C LYS A 88 -0.30 -10.24 8.68
N ALA A 89 0.46 -11.26 8.34
CA ALA A 89 1.43 -11.84 9.25
C ALA A 89 2.53 -10.82 9.64
N TYR A 90 3.04 -10.06 8.66
CA TYR A 90 3.95 -8.94 8.88
C TYR A 90 3.33 -7.91 9.83
N MET A 91 2.08 -7.50 9.57
CA MET A 91 1.40 -6.51 10.41
C MET A 91 1.24 -7.00 11.85
N LEU A 92 0.91 -8.27 12.04
CA LEU A 92 0.81 -8.88 13.35
C LEU A 92 2.15 -9.03 14.07
N LYS A 93 3.26 -9.26 13.37
CA LYS A 93 4.61 -9.22 13.97
C LYS A 93 4.92 -7.85 14.54
N LYS A 94 4.72 -6.79 13.76
CA LYS A 94 4.89 -5.40 14.23
C LYS A 94 3.95 -5.07 15.38
N LEU A 95 2.70 -5.56 15.34
CA LEU A 95 1.77 -5.41 16.45
C LEU A 95 2.28 -6.08 17.73
N LYS A 96 2.82 -7.31 17.63
CA LYS A 96 3.42 -8.04 18.74
C LYS A 96 4.58 -7.28 19.36
N GLU A 97 5.49 -6.74 18.54
CA GLU A 97 6.64 -5.94 18.99
C GLU A 97 6.19 -4.74 19.84
N ILE A 98 5.09 -4.07 19.44
CA ILE A 98 4.54 -2.90 20.14
C ILE A 98 3.76 -3.28 21.39
N ALA A 99 3.08 -4.43 21.36
CA ALA A 99 2.24 -4.91 22.44
C ALA A 99 3.04 -5.50 23.61
N GLY A 100 4.23 -6.04 23.32
CA GLY A 100 4.99 -6.84 24.29
C GLY A 100 4.30 -8.16 24.62
N GLU A 101 4.87 -8.90 25.57
CA GLU A 101 4.36 -10.25 25.89
C GLU A 101 3.01 -10.25 26.63
N GLU A 102 2.72 -9.21 27.40
CA GLU A 102 1.48 -9.10 28.18
C GLU A 102 0.31 -8.47 27.40
N GLY A 103 0.58 -7.88 26.24
CA GLY A 103 -0.43 -7.18 25.44
C GLY A 103 -1.38 -8.15 24.73
N ILE A 104 -2.68 -7.87 24.81
CA ILE A 104 -3.70 -8.65 24.08
C ILE A 104 -3.65 -8.24 22.61
N ILE A 105 -3.35 -9.18 21.72
CA ILE A 105 -3.30 -8.95 20.27
C ILE A 105 -4.67 -9.16 19.66
N ALA A 106 -5.21 -8.14 18.99
CA ALA A 106 -6.53 -8.19 18.37
C ALA A 106 -6.54 -7.67 16.92
N THR A 107 -7.53 -8.13 16.15
CA THR A 107 -7.80 -7.64 14.78
C THR A 107 -9.30 -7.47 14.55
N GLY A 108 -9.68 -6.63 13.58
CA GLY A 108 -11.08 -6.52 13.11
C GLY A 108 -11.46 -7.55 12.04
N GLU A 109 -10.79 -8.70 11.97
CA GLU A 109 -11.06 -9.69 10.91
C GLU A 109 -12.37 -10.44 11.12
N VAL A 110 -13.12 -10.62 10.03
CA VAL A 110 -14.38 -11.40 10.01
C VAL A 110 -14.17 -12.69 9.21
N LEU A 111 -14.49 -13.83 9.82
CA LEU A 111 -14.38 -15.15 9.20
C LEU A 111 -15.21 -15.22 7.90
N GLY A 112 -14.58 -15.64 6.81
CA GLY A 112 -15.17 -15.78 5.48
C GLY A 112 -15.40 -14.47 4.72
N GLN A 113 -15.03 -13.31 5.27
CA GLN A 113 -15.33 -12.03 4.62
C GLN A 113 -14.38 -11.75 3.43
N ARG A 114 -13.08 -12.06 3.56
CA ARG A 114 -12.08 -11.95 2.47
C ARG A 114 -11.62 -13.34 2.01
N PRO A 115 -11.70 -13.66 0.70
CA PRO A 115 -11.44 -15.00 0.19
C PRO A 115 -9.99 -15.44 0.32
N MET A 116 -9.02 -14.51 0.23
CA MET A 116 -7.59 -14.84 0.29
C MET A 116 -7.04 -14.95 1.72
N SER A 117 -7.65 -14.26 2.69
CA SER A 117 -6.97 -14.04 3.98
C SER A 117 -7.83 -14.17 5.22
N GLN A 118 -9.12 -14.47 5.08
CA GLN A 118 -10.01 -14.59 6.23
C GLN A 118 -10.80 -15.90 6.23
N HIS A 119 -10.24 -16.98 5.74
CA HIS A 119 -10.75 -18.34 5.99
C HIS A 119 -9.90 -19.04 7.05
N MET A 120 -10.38 -20.16 7.60
CA MET A 120 -9.72 -20.86 8.71
C MET A 120 -8.25 -21.20 8.43
N GLN A 121 -7.96 -21.70 7.23
CA GLN A 121 -6.59 -22.04 6.84
C GLN A 121 -5.69 -20.80 6.72
N ALA A 122 -6.22 -19.67 6.23
CA ALA A 122 -5.47 -18.42 6.20
C ALA A 122 -5.19 -17.91 7.61
N PHE A 123 -6.16 -17.93 8.53
CA PHE A 123 -5.91 -17.52 9.93
C PHE A 123 -4.80 -18.35 10.58
N ARG A 124 -4.81 -19.68 10.40
CA ARG A 124 -3.72 -20.57 10.88
C ARG A 124 -2.37 -20.22 10.26
N SER A 125 -2.35 -19.93 8.96
CA SER A 125 -1.15 -19.57 8.21
C SER A 125 -0.57 -18.24 8.67
N ILE A 126 -1.43 -17.22 8.83
CA ILE A 126 -1.08 -15.89 9.35
C ILE A 126 -0.51 -16.01 10.76
N GLU A 127 -1.18 -16.75 11.65
CA GLU A 127 -0.73 -16.94 13.03
C GLU A 127 0.59 -17.70 13.12
N LYS A 128 0.77 -18.75 12.32
CA LYS A 128 2.03 -19.50 12.24
C LYS A 128 3.16 -18.57 11.80
N LEU A 129 2.94 -17.84 10.70
CA LEU A 129 3.96 -16.97 10.11
C LEU A 129 4.31 -15.78 11.01
N SER A 130 3.35 -15.28 11.79
CA SER A 130 3.56 -14.20 12.77
C SER A 130 4.06 -14.66 14.15
N GLY A 131 4.09 -15.97 14.42
CA GLY A 131 4.48 -16.50 15.73
C GLY A 131 3.45 -16.19 16.84
N LEU A 132 2.16 -16.15 16.47
CA LEU A 132 1.03 -15.79 17.35
C LEU A 132 -0.07 -16.86 17.36
N LYS A 133 0.30 -18.14 17.18
CA LYS A 133 -0.65 -19.26 17.23
C LYS A 133 -1.49 -19.21 18.50
N GLY A 134 -2.81 -19.13 18.35
CA GLY A 134 -3.75 -19.06 19.46
C GLY A 134 -3.72 -17.76 20.28
N ARG A 135 -2.99 -16.72 19.82
CA ARG A 135 -2.84 -15.42 20.51
C ARG A 135 -3.52 -14.27 19.79
N VAL A 136 -4.19 -14.48 18.67
CA VAL A 136 -4.84 -13.41 17.89
C VAL A 136 -6.34 -13.41 18.13
N LEU A 137 -6.80 -12.48 18.97
CA LEU A 137 -8.22 -12.28 19.25
C LEU A 137 -8.93 -11.64 18.04
N ARG A 138 -10.03 -12.26 17.61
CA ARG A 138 -10.87 -11.77 16.50
C ARG A 138 -12.28 -11.54 17.01
N PRO A 139 -12.53 -10.44 17.74
CA PRO A 139 -13.76 -10.27 18.52
C PRO A 139 -15.04 -10.25 17.65
N LEU A 140 -14.93 -9.97 16.36
CA LEU A 140 -16.08 -9.99 15.44
C LEU A 140 -16.54 -11.41 15.05
N SER A 141 -15.65 -12.41 15.15
CA SER A 141 -15.96 -13.80 14.80
C SER A 141 -15.61 -14.78 15.92
N GLY A 142 -15.28 -14.29 17.11
CA GLY A 142 -14.72 -15.10 18.20
C GLY A 142 -15.58 -16.29 18.59
N LYS A 143 -16.91 -16.14 18.56
CA LYS A 143 -17.86 -17.25 18.83
C LYS A 143 -17.72 -18.42 17.85
N LEU A 144 -17.25 -18.16 16.63
CA LEU A 144 -17.10 -19.15 15.56
C LEU A 144 -15.70 -19.78 15.50
N LEU A 145 -14.76 -19.29 16.29
CA LEU A 145 -13.36 -19.70 16.25
C LEU A 145 -13.02 -20.56 17.47
N SER A 146 -11.92 -21.30 17.39
CA SER A 146 -11.32 -21.92 18.57
C SER A 146 -10.92 -20.84 19.58
N PRO A 147 -11.06 -21.08 20.90
CA PRO A 147 -10.60 -20.14 21.92
C PRO A 147 -9.14 -19.73 21.72
N THR A 148 -8.82 -18.47 21.99
CA THR A 148 -7.44 -18.01 22.20
C THR A 148 -7.03 -18.25 23.65
N ILE A 149 -5.74 -18.07 23.93
CA ILE A 149 -5.21 -18.10 25.31
C ILE A 149 -5.94 -17.10 26.23
N TYR A 150 -6.48 -16.00 25.69
CA TYR A 150 -7.17 -14.99 26.49
C TYR A 150 -8.54 -15.51 26.95
N GLU A 151 -9.22 -16.29 26.12
CA GLU A 151 -10.49 -16.92 26.49
C GLU A 151 -10.26 -18.09 27.46
N GLU A 152 -9.25 -18.91 27.21
CA GLU A 152 -8.88 -20.04 28.07
C GLU A 152 -8.49 -19.59 29.49
N GLN A 153 -7.83 -18.44 29.61
CA GLN A 153 -7.43 -17.84 30.89
C GLN A 153 -8.53 -17.00 31.55
N GLY A 154 -9.73 -16.92 30.96
CA GLY A 154 -10.83 -16.10 31.46
C GLY A 154 -10.58 -14.59 31.39
N ILE A 155 -9.59 -14.14 30.59
CA ILE A 155 -9.32 -12.71 30.33
C ILE A 155 -10.42 -12.13 29.45
N VAL A 156 -10.94 -12.92 28.51
CA VAL A 156 -12.03 -12.54 27.60
C VAL A 156 -13.15 -13.57 27.74
N ASN A 157 -14.36 -13.11 28.03
CA ASN A 157 -15.53 -13.98 27.97
C ASN A 157 -15.96 -14.16 26.51
N LYS A 158 -15.88 -15.40 26.02
CA LYS A 158 -16.26 -15.75 24.64
C LYS A 158 -17.72 -15.40 24.31
N GLU A 159 -18.61 -15.43 25.30
CA GLU A 159 -20.04 -15.12 25.10
C GLU A 159 -20.30 -13.65 24.81
N GLU A 160 -19.36 -12.77 25.12
CA GLU A 160 -19.43 -11.34 24.81
C GLU A 160 -18.87 -11.01 23.42
N LEU A 161 -18.27 -11.99 22.73
CA LEU A 161 -17.79 -11.83 21.35
C LEU A 161 -18.93 -11.99 20.34
N LEU A 162 -18.67 -11.61 19.08
CA LEU A 162 -19.64 -11.75 18.00
C LEU A 162 -19.40 -13.02 17.17
N ASP A 163 -20.40 -13.34 16.36
CA ASP A 163 -20.49 -14.50 15.48
C ASP A 163 -20.62 -14.06 14.00
N LEU A 164 -19.99 -12.93 13.62
CA LEU A 164 -20.04 -12.46 12.23
C LEU A 164 -19.29 -13.42 11.31
N LYS A 165 -19.91 -13.72 10.17
CA LYS A 165 -19.35 -14.56 9.12
C LYS A 165 -19.74 -14.06 7.73
N GLY A 166 -18.82 -14.18 6.79
CA GLY A 166 -19.02 -13.84 5.38
C GLY A 166 -19.03 -12.34 5.12
N ARG A 167 -19.55 -11.96 3.95
CA ARG A 167 -19.54 -10.57 3.46
C ARG A 167 -20.78 -9.76 3.81
N SER A 168 -21.81 -10.43 4.34
CA SER A 168 -23.08 -9.78 4.65
C SER A 168 -22.90 -8.75 5.76
N ARG A 169 -23.40 -7.53 5.52
CA ARG A 169 -23.43 -6.45 6.52
C ARG A 169 -24.83 -6.24 7.14
N LYS A 170 -25.77 -7.16 6.92
CA LYS A 170 -27.17 -7.01 7.38
C LYS A 170 -27.30 -6.75 8.88
N ARG A 171 -26.43 -7.35 9.72
CA ARG A 171 -26.44 -7.19 11.18
C ARG A 171 -25.67 -5.96 11.69
N TYR A 172 -24.94 -5.26 10.82
CA TYR A 172 -24.08 -4.14 11.25
C TYR A 172 -24.87 -2.97 11.83
N PRO A 173 -26.03 -2.54 11.28
CA PRO A 173 -26.81 -1.46 11.87
C PRO A 173 -27.20 -1.73 13.33
N GLU A 174 -27.65 -2.95 13.63
CA GLU A 174 -28.00 -3.37 14.99
C GLU A 174 -26.77 -3.36 15.91
N ILE A 175 -25.65 -3.93 15.45
CA ILE A 175 -24.39 -3.96 16.21
C ILE A 175 -23.88 -2.56 16.52
N LEU A 176 -23.91 -1.66 15.54
CA LEU A 176 -23.48 -0.27 15.70
C LEU A 176 -24.35 0.46 16.74
N LYS A 177 -25.68 0.30 16.64
CA LYS A 177 -26.63 0.84 17.63
C LYS A 177 -26.34 0.31 19.04
N ASN A 178 -26.15 -0.99 19.19
CA ASN A 178 -25.85 -1.63 20.48
C ASN A 178 -24.49 -1.22 21.07
N LEU A 179 -23.57 -0.75 20.23
CA LEU A 179 -22.26 -0.22 20.66
C LEU A 179 -22.26 1.32 20.80
N GLY A 180 -23.42 1.98 20.61
CA GLY A 180 -23.54 3.43 20.66
C GLY A 180 -22.67 4.14 19.62
N ILE A 181 -22.50 3.54 18.45
CA ILE A 181 -21.74 4.12 17.34
C ILE A 181 -22.72 4.84 16.41
N ASP A 182 -22.53 6.13 16.25
CA ASP A 182 -23.26 6.93 15.27
C ASP A 182 -22.83 6.56 13.85
N VAL A 183 -23.80 6.17 13.01
CA VAL A 183 -23.57 5.73 11.63
C VAL A 183 -23.09 6.90 10.76
N ASP A 184 -23.58 8.12 11.02
CA ASP A 184 -23.22 9.31 10.25
C ASP A 184 -21.79 9.78 10.56
N SER A 185 -21.23 9.30 11.67
CA SER A 185 -19.84 9.54 12.06
C SER A 185 -18.83 8.57 11.42
N LEU A 186 -19.31 7.55 10.69
CA LEU A 186 -18.45 6.52 10.12
C LEU A 186 -17.79 6.99 8.83
N PRO A 187 -16.51 6.64 8.61
CA PRO A 187 -15.85 6.95 7.37
C PRO A 187 -16.52 6.19 6.22
N THR A 188 -16.65 6.86 5.08
CA THR A 188 -16.98 6.20 3.82
C THR A 188 -15.93 5.12 3.50
N PRO A 189 -16.29 4.02 2.83
CA PRO A 189 -15.36 2.94 2.51
C PRO A 189 -14.14 3.48 1.76
N ALA A 190 -13.00 3.56 2.44
CA ALA A 190 -11.76 3.99 1.81
C ALA A 190 -11.16 2.86 0.98
N GLY A 191 -10.49 3.24 -0.11
CA GLY A 191 -10.02 2.38 -1.19
C GLY A 191 -9.21 1.14 -0.78
N GLY A 192 -9.12 0.20 -1.71
CA GLY A 192 -8.38 -1.05 -1.57
C GLY A 192 -6.86 -0.87 -1.58
N CYS A 193 -6.12 -1.98 -1.50
CA CYS A 193 -4.67 -1.99 -1.61
C CYS A 193 -4.24 -1.83 -3.07
N LEU A 194 -3.28 -0.95 -3.37
CA LEU A 194 -2.79 -0.75 -4.74
C LEU A 194 -2.18 -2.01 -5.36
N LEU A 195 -1.72 -2.96 -4.55
CA LEU A 195 -1.21 -4.25 -5.02
C LEU A 195 -2.28 -5.12 -5.69
N THR A 196 -3.58 -4.84 -5.45
CA THR A 196 -4.68 -5.50 -6.13
C THR A 196 -5.08 -4.83 -7.44
N GLU A 197 -4.58 -3.63 -7.72
CA GLU A 197 -4.91 -2.86 -8.92
C GLU A 197 -4.01 -3.30 -10.08
N PRO A 198 -4.54 -3.83 -11.21
CA PRO A 198 -3.72 -4.37 -12.30
C PRO A 198 -2.68 -3.39 -12.83
N SER A 199 -3.10 -2.15 -13.08
CA SER A 199 -2.21 -1.10 -13.61
C SER A 199 -1.08 -0.72 -12.67
N PHE A 200 -1.29 -0.84 -11.35
CA PHE A 200 -0.25 -0.59 -10.35
C PHE A 200 0.64 -1.82 -10.16
N ALA A 201 0.05 -3.00 -10.11
CA ALA A 201 0.74 -4.27 -9.95
C ALA A 201 1.80 -4.52 -11.02
N VAL A 202 1.50 -4.24 -12.30
CA VAL A 202 2.48 -4.41 -13.38
C VAL A 202 3.71 -3.52 -13.16
N LYS A 203 3.53 -2.31 -12.64
CA LYS A 203 4.66 -1.42 -12.31
C LYS A 203 5.51 -1.92 -11.14
N VAL A 204 4.89 -2.60 -10.18
CA VAL A 204 5.60 -3.24 -9.05
C VAL A 204 6.38 -4.45 -9.54
N LYS A 205 5.78 -5.30 -10.38
CA LYS A 205 6.47 -6.44 -11.02
C LYS A 205 7.68 -5.99 -11.83
N ASP A 206 7.52 -4.94 -12.63
CA ASP A 206 8.62 -4.36 -13.40
C ASP A 206 9.78 -3.86 -12.49
N LEU A 207 9.49 -3.32 -11.30
CA LEU A 207 10.56 -3.02 -10.33
C LEU A 207 11.21 -4.29 -9.74
N MET A 208 10.43 -5.34 -9.48
CA MET A 208 10.97 -6.60 -8.94
C MET A 208 11.86 -7.31 -9.96
N GLU A 209 11.40 -7.42 -11.21
CA GLU A 209 12.12 -8.08 -12.31
C GLU A 209 13.48 -7.45 -12.62
N HIS A 210 13.65 -6.18 -12.24
CA HIS A 210 14.87 -5.42 -12.47
C HIS A 210 15.65 -5.15 -11.18
N ASP A 211 15.31 -5.77 -10.04
CA ASP A 211 15.93 -5.51 -8.72
C ASP A 211 15.96 -4.01 -8.34
N GLU A 212 14.86 -3.32 -8.59
CA GLU A 212 14.65 -1.88 -8.35
C GLU A 212 13.56 -1.63 -7.30
N LEU A 213 13.08 -2.66 -6.60
CA LEU A 213 12.03 -2.50 -5.59
C LEU A 213 12.59 -1.86 -4.31
N THR A 214 12.46 -0.53 -4.23
CA THR A 214 12.79 0.30 -3.07
C THR A 214 11.61 1.22 -2.74
N TRP A 215 11.51 1.70 -1.50
CA TRP A 215 10.41 2.61 -1.12
C TRP A 215 10.36 3.87 -1.96
N GLU A 216 11.53 4.39 -2.33
CA GLU A 216 11.64 5.56 -3.19
C GLU A 216 11.06 5.31 -4.58
N ASN A 217 11.45 4.20 -5.23
CA ASN A 217 10.90 3.82 -6.52
C ASN A 217 9.40 3.50 -6.43
N VAL A 218 8.94 2.91 -5.33
CA VAL A 218 7.52 2.64 -5.07
C VAL A 218 6.72 3.95 -4.97
N LYS A 219 7.24 4.98 -4.30
CA LYS A 219 6.58 6.30 -4.23
C LYS A 219 6.44 6.92 -5.62
N LEU A 220 7.47 6.78 -6.47
CA LEU A 220 7.47 7.26 -7.85
C LEU A 220 6.40 6.56 -8.72
N LEU A 221 6.01 5.31 -8.41
CA LEU A 221 4.98 4.58 -9.17
C LEU A 221 3.61 5.28 -9.19
N LYS A 222 3.36 6.25 -8.32
CA LYS A 222 2.10 7.01 -8.27
C LYS A 222 2.07 8.19 -9.23
N VAL A 223 3.15 8.45 -9.96
CA VAL A 223 3.37 9.67 -10.72
C VAL A 223 3.68 9.33 -12.17
N GLY A 224 3.07 10.03 -13.12
CA GLY A 224 3.48 9.96 -14.51
C GLY A 224 3.12 8.66 -15.22
N ARG A 225 3.57 8.58 -16.47
CA ARG A 225 3.54 7.39 -17.32
C ARG A 225 4.87 6.67 -17.16
N HIS A 226 4.85 5.35 -17.02
CA HIS A 226 6.05 4.56 -16.81
C HIS A 226 6.43 3.79 -18.06
N PHE A 227 7.68 3.95 -18.47
CA PHE A 227 8.28 3.24 -19.59
C PHE A 227 9.57 2.56 -19.14
N ARG A 228 9.91 1.48 -19.83
CA ARG A 228 11.17 0.75 -19.71
C ARG A 228 11.88 0.86 -21.05
N VAL A 229 13.06 1.46 -21.05
CA VAL A 229 13.90 1.67 -22.24
C VAL A 229 15.28 1.14 -21.93
N GLY A 230 15.67 0.03 -22.56
CA GLY A 230 16.86 -0.72 -22.17
C GLY A 230 16.82 -1.12 -20.69
N ASN A 231 17.90 -0.85 -19.96
CA ASN A 231 18.03 -1.07 -18.52
C ASN A 231 17.51 0.11 -17.66
N CYS A 232 16.83 1.08 -18.26
CA CYS A 232 16.40 2.30 -17.58
C CYS A 232 14.88 2.40 -17.44
N LYS A 233 14.45 3.03 -16.34
CA LYS A 233 13.05 3.40 -16.10
C LYS A 233 12.84 4.87 -16.40
N LEU A 234 11.94 5.16 -17.34
CA LEU A 234 11.51 6.51 -17.69
C LEU A 234 10.13 6.79 -17.10
N VAL A 235 9.99 7.93 -16.42
CA VAL A 235 8.74 8.42 -15.84
C VAL A 235 8.42 9.78 -16.42
N VAL A 236 7.32 9.89 -17.18
CA VAL A 236 6.91 11.11 -17.88
C VAL A 236 5.66 11.70 -17.24
N GLY A 237 5.72 12.94 -16.77
CA GLY A 237 4.62 13.61 -16.09
C GLY A 237 3.38 13.80 -16.99
N ARG A 238 2.20 13.84 -16.38
CA ARG A 238 0.93 14.07 -17.11
C ARG A 238 0.41 15.50 -16.99
N ASN A 239 0.85 16.24 -15.98
CA ASN A 239 0.38 17.58 -15.65
C ASN A 239 1.40 18.28 -14.72
N ALA A 240 1.19 19.57 -14.44
CA ALA A 240 2.09 20.37 -13.62
C ALA A 240 2.32 19.81 -12.20
N VAL A 241 1.31 19.17 -11.60
CA VAL A 241 1.42 18.57 -10.26
C VAL A 241 2.33 17.35 -10.29
N GLU A 242 2.19 16.48 -11.29
CA GLU A 242 3.06 15.34 -11.48
C GLU A 242 4.49 15.75 -11.86
N ASN A 243 4.64 16.76 -12.73
CA ASN A 243 5.91 17.38 -13.08
C ASN A 243 6.68 17.84 -11.82
N ALA A 244 6.01 18.58 -10.93
CA ALA A 244 6.60 18.99 -9.66
C ALA A 244 7.01 17.81 -8.76
N LYS A 245 6.24 16.71 -8.76
CA LYS A 245 6.61 15.49 -8.03
C LYS A 245 7.80 14.76 -8.65
N ILE A 246 7.92 14.76 -9.98
CA ILE A 246 9.06 14.19 -10.70
C ILE A 246 10.33 14.96 -10.34
N ARG A 247 10.31 16.30 -10.43
CA ARG A 247 11.46 17.14 -10.05
C ARG A 247 11.92 16.89 -8.62
N LYS A 248 10.99 16.74 -7.68
CA LYS A 248 11.29 16.41 -6.27
C LYS A 248 11.83 14.99 -6.04
N SER A 249 11.65 14.09 -6.99
CA SER A 249 12.09 12.69 -6.90
C SER A 249 13.42 12.43 -7.59
N LEU A 250 14.00 13.43 -8.27
CA LEU A 250 15.28 13.32 -8.97
C LEU A 250 16.43 13.12 -7.97
N LYS A 251 17.35 12.24 -8.33
CA LYS A 251 18.69 12.11 -7.74
C LYS A 251 19.74 12.73 -8.64
N ASP A 252 20.92 12.98 -8.07
CA ASP A 252 22.10 13.44 -8.82
C ASP A 252 22.51 12.46 -9.94
N SER A 253 22.22 11.17 -9.75
CA SER A 253 22.48 10.12 -10.74
C SER A 253 21.42 10.03 -11.85
N ASP A 254 20.26 10.64 -11.66
CA ASP A 254 19.17 10.57 -12.62
C ASP A 254 19.34 11.58 -13.75
N TYR A 255 18.69 11.26 -14.86
CA TYR A 255 18.58 12.11 -16.03
C TYR A 255 17.22 12.80 -16.03
N PHE A 256 17.22 14.13 -16.18
CA PHE A 256 16.02 14.92 -16.35
C PHE A 256 15.88 15.33 -17.82
N LEU A 257 14.71 15.08 -18.41
CA LEU A 257 14.44 15.38 -19.81
C LEU A 257 13.24 16.33 -19.92
N THR A 258 13.36 17.32 -20.79
CA THR A 258 12.30 18.29 -21.10
C THR A 258 12.48 18.85 -22.52
N VAL A 259 11.42 19.39 -23.12
CA VAL A 259 11.50 20.10 -24.40
C VAL A 259 11.52 21.60 -24.11
N PRO A 260 12.67 22.30 -24.29
CA PRO A 260 12.75 23.73 -24.08
C PRO A 260 11.89 24.50 -25.10
N GLY A 261 11.42 25.67 -24.71
CA GLY A 261 10.70 26.60 -25.61
C GLY A 261 9.24 26.24 -25.91
N VAL A 262 8.75 25.07 -25.51
CA VAL A 262 7.34 24.66 -25.67
C VAL A 262 6.80 24.00 -24.40
N PRO A 263 5.47 24.02 -24.17
CA PRO A 263 4.88 23.23 -23.10
C PRO A 263 5.19 21.74 -23.27
N SER A 264 5.81 21.15 -22.25
CA SER A 264 6.27 19.77 -22.28
C SER A 264 6.20 19.12 -20.90
N PRO A 265 6.08 17.79 -20.84
CA PRO A 265 6.15 17.08 -19.58
C PRO A 265 7.58 17.11 -19.06
N ASP A 266 7.70 17.10 -17.74
CA ASP A 266 8.95 16.73 -17.10
C ASP A 266 9.10 15.22 -17.13
N ALA A 267 10.32 14.75 -17.39
CA ALA A 267 10.63 13.35 -17.32
C ALA A 267 11.86 13.06 -16.47
N LEU A 268 11.79 11.96 -15.73
CA LEU A 268 12.90 11.38 -14.99
C LEU A 268 13.25 10.04 -15.64
N LEU A 269 14.51 9.89 -16.03
CA LEU A 269 15.10 8.65 -16.52
C LEU A 269 16.12 8.17 -15.49
N ARG A 270 15.88 6.98 -14.94
CA ARG A 270 16.71 6.34 -13.91
C ARG A 270 17.28 5.04 -14.44
N CYS A 271 18.60 4.90 -14.37
CA CYS A 271 19.34 3.80 -14.97
C CYS A 271 20.24 3.11 -13.94
N LYS A 272 20.51 1.82 -14.14
CA LYS A 272 21.62 1.13 -13.47
C LYS A 272 22.91 1.44 -14.23
N GLY A 273 23.60 2.49 -13.80
CA GLY A 273 24.81 2.98 -14.47
C GLY A 273 24.49 3.95 -15.62
N GLU A 274 25.48 4.16 -16.49
CA GLU A 274 25.35 5.07 -17.63
C GLU A 274 24.48 4.45 -18.73
N PRO A 275 23.46 5.17 -19.24
CA PRO A 275 22.68 4.71 -20.36
C PRO A 275 23.47 4.76 -21.66
N GLU A 276 23.22 3.80 -22.55
CA GLU A 276 23.65 3.91 -23.95
C GLU A 276 22.97 5.10 -24.63
N ARG A 277 23.63 5.65 -25.65
CA ARG A 277 23.12 6.82 -26.37
C ARG A 277 21.74 6.57 -26.99
N ASP A 278 21.48 5.36 -27.48
CA ASP A 278 20.18 5.01 -28.05
C ASP A 278 19.07 4.99 -27.00
N VAL A 279 19.37 4.60 -25.76
CA VAL A 279 18.41 4.68 -24.64
C VAL A 279 18.03 6.13 -24.35
N LEU A 280 19.01 7.06 -24.37
CA LEU A 280 18.75 8.49 -24.22
C LEU A 280 17.91 9.04 -25.37
N LYS A 281 18.26 8.71 -26.63
CA LYS A 281 17.50 9.13 -27.82
C LYS A 281 16.06 8.63 -27.80
N THR A 282 15.84 7.35 -27.52
CA THR A 282 14.49 6.78 -27.42
C THR A 282 13.70 7.43 -26.29
N SER A 283 14.33 7.65 -25.13
CA SER A 283 13.68 8.33 -24.00
C SER A 283 13.29 9.77 -24.35
N ALA A 284 14.18 10.51 -25.00
CA ALA A 284 13.92 11.85 -25.51
C ALA A 284 12.77 11.86 -26.53
N GLY A 285 12.74 10.92 -27.47
CA GLY A 285 11.66 10.80 -28.44
C GLY A 285 10.29 10.49 -27.80
N ILE A 286 10.26 9.71 -26.71
CA ILE A 286 9.05 9.50 -25.90
C ILE A 286 8.62 10.80 -25.20
N VAL A 287 9.56 11.59 -24.66
CA VAL A 287 9.24 12.89 -24.04
C VAL A 287 8.67 13.87 -25.08
N ALA A 288 9.33 13.96 -26.25
CA ALA A 288 8.88 14.78 -27.37
C ALA A 288 7.44 14.42 -27.81
N ARG A 289 7.11 13.12 -27.87
CA ARG A 289 5.76 12.63 -28.19
C ARG A 289 4.66 13.16 -27.28
N TYR A 290 4.97 13.44 -26.02
CA TYR A 290 4.03 13.96 -25.02
C TYR A 290 4.11 15.48 -24.82
N SER A 291 4.96 16.17 -25.58
CA SER A 291 5.00 17.64 -25.63
C SER A 291 4.03 18.21 -26.67
N ASP A 292 3.91 19.53 -26.69
CA ASP A 292 3.15 20.23 -27.72
C ASP A 292 3.86 20.24 -29.09
N ALA A 293 5.15 19.90 -29.15
CA ALA A 293 5.92 19.74 -30.40
C ALA A 293 5.80 18.34 -31.03
N LYS A 294 4.87 17.50 -30.58
CA LYS A 294 4.70 16.09 -31.02
C LYS A 294 4.48 15.88 -32.54
N ASN A 295 4.11 16.92 -33.28
CA ASN A 295 3.86 16.87 -34.72
C ASN A 295 5.05 17.39 -35.55
N GLU A 296 6.08 17.94 -34.89
CA GLU A 296 7.28 18.41 -35.57
C GLU A 296 8.11 17.21 -36.05
N PRO A 297 8.78 17.31 -37.21
CA PRO A 297 9.62 16.23 -37.72
C PRO A 297 10.79 15.93 -36.79
N LYS A 298 11.31 16.96 -36.11
CA LYS A 298 12.34 16.85 -35.08
C LYS A 298 12.04 17.80 -33.93
N VAL A 299 12.33 17.34 -32.72
CA VAL A 299 12.15 18.09 -31.49
C VAL A 299 13.47 18.09 -30.73
N ASN A 300 13.93 19.27 -30.34
CA ASN A 300 15.10 19.42 -29.48
C ASN A 300 14.71 19.07 -28.03
N VAL A 301 15.36 18.06 -27.46
CA VAL A 301 15.12 17.63 -26.07
C VAL A 301 16.38 17.88 -25.27
N ALA A 302 16.24 18.69 -24.23
CA ALA A 302 17.34 19.00 -23.32
C ALA A 302 17.44 17.90 -22.25
N VAL A 303 18.65 17.35 -22.08
CA VAL A 303 18.97 16.33 -21.08
C VAL A 303 19.86 16.96 -20.02
N TYR A 304 19.41 16.87 -18.77
CA TYR A 304 20.12 17.38 -17.61
C TYR A 304 20.51 16.24 -16.67
N ARG A 305 21.63 16.40 -15.99
CA ARG A 305 22.05 15.54 -14.88
C ARG A 305 22.63 16.39 -13.77
N ASN A 306 22.19 16.16 -12.53
CA ASN A 306 22.57 16.97 -11.37
C ASN A 306 22.42 18.49 -11.64
N GLY A 307 21.30 18.90 -12.26
CA GLY A 307 20.99 20.28 -12.60
C GLY A 307 21.80 20.91 -13.75
N LYS A 308 22.76 20.18 -14.33
CA LYS A 308 23.58 20.67 -15.45
C LYS A 308 23.08 20.10 -16.77
N LEU A 309 22.98 20.94 -17.79
CA LEU A 309 22.73 20.50 -19.16
C LEU A 309 23.93 19.67 -19.61
N ILE A 310 23.69 18.43 -20.04
CA ILE A 310 24.74 17.53 -20.50
C ILE A 310 24.71 17.31 -22.01
N GLU A 311 23.52 17.31 -22.62
CA GLU A 311 23.32 17.11 -24.06
C GLU A 311 21.98 17.70 -24.48
N GLU A 312 21.91 18.20 -25.70
CA GLU A 312 20.65 18.48 -26.41
C GLU A 312 20.51 17.47 -27.55
N LEU A 313 19.37 16.79 -27.60
CA LEU A 313 19.09 15.72 -28.56
C LEU A 313 18.01 16.17 -29.53
N ASP A 314 18.33 16.27 -30.81
CA ASP A 314 17.34 16.42 -31.87
C ASP A 314 16.79 15.04 -32.26
N VAL A 315 15.55 14.78 -31.86
CA VAL A 315 14.90 13.47 -32.01
C VAL A 315 13.57 13.56 -32.71
N GLU A 316 13.19 12.50 -33.41
CA GLU A 316 11.83 12.34 -33.92
C GLU A 316 10.91 11.89 -32.77
N PRO A 317 9.70 12.46 -32.63
CA PRO A 317 8.73 11.99 -31.64
C PRO A 317 8.39 10.51 -31.83
N VAL A 318 8.51 9.70 -30.78
CA VAL A 318 8.16 8.26 -30.82
C VAL A 318 6.63 8.12 -30.87
N LEU A 319 6.07 7.94 -32.06
CA LEU A 319 4.62 7.91 -32.27
C LEU A 319 3.94 6.74 -31.55
N ASP A 320 4.53 5.53 -31.64
CA ASP A 320 4.10 4.35 -30.88
C ASP A 320 5.00 4.10 -29.67
N THR A 321 4.45 4.38 -28.49
CA THR A 321 5.12 4.18 -27.20
C THR A 321 4.77 2.85 -26.54
N ALA A 322 3.88 2.05 -27.15
CA ALA A 322 3.41 0.79 -26.56
C ALA A 322 4.54 -0.21 -26.27
N PRO A 323 5.58 -0.38 -27.13
CA PRO A 323 6.68 -1.31 -26.85
C PRO A 323 7.44 -1.01 -25.56
N TYR A 324 7.49 0.26 -25.16
CA TYR A 324 8.21 0.73 -23.97
C TYR A 324 7.31 0.84 -22.75
N ALA A 325 5.98 0.89 -22.93
CA ALA A 325 5.05 1.17 -21.85
C ALA A 325 4.96 0.00 -20.85
N VAL A 326 5.29 0.27 -19.59
CA VAL A 326 5.22 -0.72 -18.51
C VAL A 326 3.78 -1.19 -18.31
N THR A 327 2.79 -0.29 -18.41
CA THR A 327 1.39 -0.61 -18.10
C THR A 327 0.59 -1.23 -19.26
N ARG A 328 1.20 -1.48 -20.43
CA ARG A 328 0.51 -2.04 -21.62
C ARG A 328 0.89 -3.48 -21.96
N LYS A 329 1.81 -4.11 -21.22
CA LYS A 329 2.11 -5.53 -21.42
C LYS A 329 0.97 -6.39 -20.86
N GLY A 330 0.05 -6.82 -21.72
CA GLY A 330 -1.02 -7.77 -21.42
C GLY A 330 -2.41 -7.15 -21.32
N SER A 331 -3.05 -6.97 -22.47
CA SER A 331 -4.49 -7.18 -22.63
C SER A 331 -4.72 -8.64 -23.00
#